data_AF-A0A968LQU5-F1
#
_entry.id   AF-A0A968LQU5-F1
#
_cell.length_a   1.000
_cell.length_b   1.000
_cell.length_c   1.000
_cell.angle_alpha   90.00
_cell.angle_beta   90.00
_cell.angle_gamma   90.00
#
_symmetry.space_group_name_H-M   'P 1'
#
loop_
_entity.id
_entity.type
_entity.pdbx_description
1 polymer ?
#
loop_
_entity_poly.entity_id
_entity_poly.type
_entity_poly.pdbx_seq_one_letter_code
_entity_poly.pdbx_strand_id
1 'polypeptide(L)'
;TCLMGGIELLYEYGDLTRLYIASPETDFGEGWSYAPTLAYLSANPGADLYSFARAEVAALDDQQNGETERAHAAYDPSRLPELSAALDGFVEAVVQGGDRAALLNARSKVTEYAFDAENPNDPTLLIDLGQFAQQVAQTTRDSSVAAAANALVGAVNRIVIAKSLGSAKRAALGLSVYMPNDPKSRLAGALKNAYERALVMSPRSQWKTFLRFWEGEVVSSVQPLGVRITETLNLRDPSDRDPASISFAVNGSANRTYGELAQVQGRRDLKVFGHLYLQPASGNGQFTYDWDGRWYEISAGTSSDFFTGFFQQPGDQLMYANAVYTPRTPPKAMQ
;
A
#
# COMPACT_ATOMS: atom_id res chain seq x y z
N THR A 1 13.90 -13.25 1.01
CA THR A 1 12.95 -13.70 2.05
C THR A 1 11.93 -12.62 2.29
N CYS A 2 10.66 -13.00 2.44
CA CYS A 2 9.49 -12.10 2.42
C CYS A 2 9.49 -11.10 3.57
N LEU A 3 9.15 -9.84 3.28
CA LEU A 3 8.88 -8.78 4.26
C LEU A 3 10.02 -8.48 5.25
N MET A 4 11.24 -8.93 4.95
CA MET A 4 12.39 -8.69 5.82
C MET A 4 13.15 -7.40 5.48
N GLY A 5 12.82 -6.74 4.38
CA GLY A 5 13.45 -5.50 3.91
C GLY A 5 12.90 -4.23 4.56
N GLY A 6 12.87 -4.17 5.89
CA GLY A 6 12.28 -3.05 6.64
C GLY A 6 13.27 -2.37 7.59
N ILE A 7 13.03 -1.09 7.86
CA ILE A 7 13.86 -0.33 8.80
C ILE A 7 13.82 -0.94 10.21
N GLU A 8 12.65 -1.42 10.66
CA GLU A 8 12.50 -2.11 11.94
C GLU A 8 13.50 -3.27 12.07
N LEU A 9 13.66 -4.05 11.00
CA LEU A 9 14.50 -5.24 10.98
C LEU A 9 15.99 -4.90 10.82
N LEU A 10 16.31 -3.75 10.20
CA LEU A 10 17.67 -3.22 10.24
C LEU A 10 18.08 -2.82 11.67
N TYR A 11 17.18 -2.34 12.52
CA TYR A 11 17.49 -2.13 13.94
C TYR A 11 17.70 -3.44 14.72
N GLU A 12 17.01 -4.52 14.34
CA GLU A 12 17.15 -5.83 15.00
C GLU A 12 18.42 -6.58 14.58
N TYR A 13 18.74 -6.54 13.28
CA TYR A 13 19.76 -7.41 12.69
C TYR A 13 20.96 -6.66 12.12
N GLY A 14 20.88 -5.33 11.96
CA GLY A 14 21.92 -4.54 11.30
C GLY A 14 23.28 -4.64 11.99
N ASP A 15 23.31 -4.70 13.32
CA ASP A 15 24.54 -4.83 14.10
C ASP A 15 25.19 -6.23 13.96
N LEU A 16 24.48 -7.21 13.38
CA LEU A 16 24.98 -8.58 13.16
C LEU A 16 25.63 -8.78 11.79
N THR A 17 25.45 -7.83 10.86
CA THR A 17 25.87 -8.01 9.47
C THR A 17 26.58 -6.77 8.92
N ARG A 18 27.42 -6.99 7.89
CA ARG A 18 28.04 -5.89 7.11
C ARG A 18 27.30 -5.62 5.79
N LEU A 19 26.38 -6.50 5.45
CA LEU A 19 25.54 -6.50 4.27
C LEU A 19 24.26 -7.22 4.67
N TYR A 20 23.12 -6.59 4.44
CA TYR A 20 21.81 -7.18 4.70
C TYR A 20 21.08 -7.27 3.36
N ILE A 21 20.61 -8.45 2.96
CA ILE A 21 19.91 -8.68 1.69
C ILE A 21 18.55 -9.25 2.02
N ALA A 22 17.48 -8.53 1.66
CA ALA A 22 16.12 -8.88 2.05
C ALA A 22 15.07 -8.24 1.14
N SER A 23 13.88 -8.83 1.12
CA SER A 23 12.76 -8.34 0.33
C SER A 23 11.83 -7.49 1.21
N PRO A 24 11.57 -6.20 0.91
CA PRO A 24 10.50 -5.46 1.57
C PRO A 24 9.10 -6.01 1.22
N GLU A 25 8.98 -6.73 0.11
CA GLU A 25 7.74 -7.36 -0.37
C GLU A 25 7.73 -8.88 -0.11
N THR A 26 6.55 -9.49 -0.23
CA THR A 26 6.38 -10.93 -0.35
C THR A 26 7.11 -11.43 -1.61
N ASP A 27 7.98 -12.39 -1.43
CA ASP A 27 8.75 -13.01 -2.50
C ASP A 27 7.99 -14.24 -3.00
N PHE A 28 7.26 -14.08 -4.09
CA PHE A 28 6.54 -15.17 -4.74
C PHE A 28 7.49 -15.89 -5.72
N GLY A 29 7.60 -17.21 -5.61
CA GLY A 29 8.31 -18.04 -6.58
C GLY A 29 9.52 -18.79 -6.03
N GLU A 30 10.55 -18.95 -6.87
CA GLU A 30 11.72 -19.80 -6.62
C GLU A 30 12.66 -19.28 -5.53
N GLY A 31 12.43 -18.04 -5.07
CA GLY A 31 13.28 -17.35 -4.11
C GLY A 31 14.59 -16.88 -4.72
N TRP A 32 15.67 -17.00 -3.95
CA TRP A 32 16.97 -16.40 -4.27
C TRP A 32 17.61 -16.97 -5.54
N SER A 33 18.32 -16.15 -6.32
CA SER A 33 19.00 -16.60 -7.54
C SER A 33 20.34 -17.27 -7.25
N TYR A 34 20.30 -18.49 -6.70
CA TYR A 34 21.46 -19.19 -6.14
C TYR A 34 22.58 -19.41 -7.16
N ALA A 35 22.29 -19.98 -8.32
CA ALA A 35 23.31 -20.38 -9.30
C ALA A 35 24.16 -19.20 -9.81
N PRO A 36 23.58 -18.11 -10.35
CA PRO A 36 24.37 -16.96 -10.78
C PRO A 36 25.05 -16.24 -9.62
N THR A 37 24.42 -16.16 -8.44
CA THR A 37 25.02 -15.49 -7.28
C THR A 37 26.23 -16.24 -6.74
N LEU A 38 26.16 -17.57 -6.61
CA LEU A 38 27.30 -18.40 -6.19
C LEU A 38 28.39 -18.46 -7.26
N ALA A 39 28.02 -18.42 -8.54
CA ALA A 39 28.99 -18.31 -9.63
C ALA A 39 29.77 -16.99 -9.56
N TYR A 40 29.10 -15.87 -9.25
CA TYR A 40 29.76 -14.58 -9.04
C TYR A 40 30.78 -14.64 -7.89
N LEU A 41 30.41 -15.22 -6.74
CA LEU A 41 31.32 -15.36 -5.61
C LEU A 41 32.53 -16.25 -5.93
N SER A 42 32.31 -17.36 -6.63
CA SER A 42 33.38 -18.27 -7.07
C SER A 42 34.36 -17.58 -8.03
N ALA A 43 33.84 -16.80 -8.98
CA ALA A 43 34.65 -16.07 -9.94
C ALA A 43 35.35 -14.84 -9.34
N ASN A 44 34.82 -14.28 -8.25
CA ASN A 44 35.30 -13.04 -7.64
C ASN A 44 35.54 -13.21 -6.12
N PRO A 45 36.50 -14.05 -5.68
CA PRO A 45 36.72 -14.32 -4.25
C PRO A 45 37.20 -13.08 -3.46
N GLY A 46 37.66 -12.03 -4.14
CA GLY A 46 38.04 -10.74 -3.55
C GLY A 46 37.02 -9.62 -3.73
N ALA A 47 35.80 -9.92 -4.21
CA ALA A 47 34.76 -8.90 -4.37
C ALA A 47 34.46 -8.20 -3.04
N ASP A 48 34.36 -6.87 -3.08
CA ASP A 48 33.82 -6.12 -1.96
C ASP A 48 32.31 -6.37 -1.79
N LEU A 49 31.79 -6.02 -0.61
CA LEU A 49 30.39 -6.26 -0.26
C LEU A 49 29.40 -5.53 -1.16
N TYR A 50 29.74 -4.32 -1.65
CA TYR A 50 28.85 -3.54 -2.51
C TYR A 50 28.80 -4.13 -3.92
N SER A 51 29.94 -4.59 -4.43
CA SER A 51 30.04 -5.28 -5.71
C SER A 51 29.25 -6.59 -5.69
N PHE A 52 29.38 -7.38 -4.62
CA PHE A 52 28.57 -8.59 -4.42
C PHE A 52 27.07 -8.28 -4.31
N ALA A 53 26.69 -7.29 -3.50
CA ALA A 53 25.29 -6.88 -3.34
C ALA A 53 24.63 -6.47 -4.67
N ARG A 54 25.34 -5.70 -5.51
CA ARG A 54 24.82 -5.31 -6.83
C ARG A 54 24.67 -6.51 -7.76
N ALA A 55 25.64 -7.44 -7.74
CA ALA A 55 25.60 -8.62 -8.59
C ALA A 55 24.47 -9.57 -8.20
N GLU A 56 24.24 -9.76 -6.91
CA GLU A 56 23.15 -10.57 -6.38
C GLU A 56 21.78 -9.97 -6.77
N VAL A 57 21.58 -8.67 -6.50
CA VAL A 57 20.32 -7.99 -6.84
C VAL A 57 20.05 -8.02 -8.35
N ALA A 58 21.09 -7.86 -9.18
CA ALA A 58 20.96 -7.95 -10.63
C ALA A 58 20.59 -9.37 -11.09
N ALA A 59 21.19 -10.40 -10.49
CA ALA A 59 20.86 -11.78 -10.80
C ALA A 59 19.40 -12.12 -10.46
N LEU A 60 18.89 -11.61 -9.34
CA LEU A 60 17.48 -11.77 -8.98
C LEU A 60 16.56 -10.99 -9.94
N ASP A 61 16.96 -9.78 -10.35
CA ASP A 61 16.19 -8.98 -11.31
C ASP A 61 16.03 -9.67 -12.66
N ASP A 62 17.10 -10.30 -13.15
CA ASP A 62 17.09 -11.11 -14.37
C ASP A 62 16.21 -12.35 -14.22
N GLN A 63 16.29 -13.07 -13.09
CA GLN A 63 15.48 -14.25 -12.82
C GLN A 63 13.98 -13.92 -12.75
N GLN A 64 13.63 -12.78 -12.14
CA GLN A 64 12.25 -12.35 -11.93
C GLN A 64 11.81 -11.29 -12.96
N ASN A 65 12.41 -11.30 -14.14
CA ASN A 65 12.06 -10.35 -15.20
C ASN A 65 10.60 -10.52 -15.62
N GLY A 66 9.84 -9.43 -15.63
CA GLY A 66 8.40 -9.41 -15.97
C GLY A 66 7.45 -9.47 -14.76
N GLU A 67 7.94 -9.85 -13.57
CA GLU A 67 7.12 -9.85 -12.35
C GLU A 67 6.74 -8.42 -11.91
N THR A 68 5.48 -8.22 -11.53
CA THR A 68 4.93 -6.87 -11.28
C THR A 68 4.99 -6.46 -9.81
N GLU A 69 4.63 -7.36 -8.90
CA GLU A 69 4.48 -7.13 -7.45
C GLU A 69 5.69 -7.67 -6.67
N ARG A 70 6.91 -7.29 -7.09
CA ARG A 70 8.15 -7.70 -6.40
C ARG A 70 8.96 -6.50 -5.92
N ALA A 71 9.67 -6.69 -4.82
CA ALA A 71 10.71 -5.78 -4.39
C ALA A 71 11.76 -6.54 -3.57
N HIS A 72 13.01 -6.39 -3.97
CA HIS A 72 14.18 -6.97 -3.31
C HIS A 72 15.29 -5.94 -3.21
N ALA A 73 16.02 -5.92 -2.10
CA ALA A 73 17.08 -4.94 -1.91
C ALA A 73 18.23 -5.44 -1.03
N ALA A 74 19.38 -4.84 -1.27
CA ALA A 74 20.57 -4.98 -0.46
C ALA A 74 20.87 -3.67 0.28
N TYR A 75 21.19 -3.76 1.56
CA TYR A 75 21.36 -2.64 2.48
C TYR A 75 22.76 -2.65 3.10
N ASP A 76 23.28 -1.46 3.38
CA ASP A 76 24.53 -1.22 4.13
C ASP A 76 24.20 -0.85 5.59
N PRO A 77 24.24 -1.79 6.54
CA PRO A 77 23.86 -1.52 7.93
C PRO A 77 24.71 -0.44 8.61
N SER A 78 25.94 -0.17 8.11
CA SER A 78 26.78 0.90 8.65
C SER A 78 26.17 2.30 8.46
N ARG A 79 25.17 2.44 7.57
CA ARG A 79 24.41 3.67 7.33
C ARG A 79 23.19 3.82 8.22
N LEU A 80 22.84 2.82 9.03
CA LEU A 80 21.68 2.89 9.91
C LEU A 80 21.69 4.08 10.88
N PRO A 81 22.82 4.51 11.49
CA PRO A 81 22.84 5.70 12.33
C PRO A 81 22.48 6.99 11.57
N GLU A 82 22.88 7.07 10.31
CA GLU A 82 22.57 8.22 9.43
C GLU A 82 21.09 8.24 9.06
N LEU A 83 20.53 7.08 8.71
CA LEU A 83 19.10 6.92 8.45
C LEU A 83 18.26 7.23 9.69
N SER A 84 18.68 6.75 10.87
CA SER A 84 18.04 6.99 12.16
C SER A 84 17.94 8.49 12.45
N ALA A 85 19.04 9.24 12.30
CA ALA A 85 19.05 10.69 12.51
C ALA A 85 18.15 11.43 11.51
N ALA A 86 18.15 11.02 10.23
CA ALA A 86 17.30 11.64 9.21
C ALA A 86 15.80 11.33 9.44
N LEU A 87 15.48 10.12 9.90
CA LEU A 87 14.13 9.73 10.29
C LEU A 87 13.64 10.59 11.46
N ASP A 88 14.44 10.72 12.51
CA ASP A 88 14.08 11.49 13.69
C ASP A 88 13.88 12.98 13.38
N GLY A 89 14.75 13.56 12.54
CA GLY A 89 14.60 14.94 12.05
C GLY A 89 13.35 15.13 11.17
N PHE A 90 12.99 14.13 10.35
CA PHE A 90 11.74 14.15 9.60
C PHE A 90 10.52 14.12 10.52
N VAL A 91 10.52 13.25 11.54
CA VAL A 91 9.42 13.17 12.50
C VAL A 91 9.27 14.49 13.27
N GLU A 92 10.38 15.07 13.74
CA GLU A 92 10.36 16.35 14.45
C GLU A 92 9.74 17.46 13.58
N ALA A 93 10.21 17.61 12.34
CA ALA A 93 9.71 18.61 11.42
C ALA A 93 8.22 18.43 11.12
N VAL A 94 7.77 17.19 10.88
CA VAL A 94 6.36 16.90 10.59
C VAL A 94 5.44 17.20 11.77
N VAL A 95 5.84 16.79 12.98
CA VAL A 95 5.05 17.03 14.20
C VAL A 95 4.93 18.53 14.49
N GLN A 96 5.97 19.32 14.19
CA GLN A 96 5.96 20.78 14.36
C GLN A 96 5.20 21.51 13.23
N GLY A 97 5.41 21.12 11.97
CA GLY A 97 4.85 21.79 10.79
C GLY A 97 3.36 21.52 10.56
N GLY A 98 2.85 20.36 10.96
CA GLY A 98 1.41 20.09 11.01
C GLY A 98 0.66 20.09 9.67
N ASP A 99 1.36 19.94 8.53
CA ASP A 99 0.79 19.87 7.17
C ASP A 99 0.13 18.50 6.91
N ARG A 100 -0.97 18.27 7.63
CA ARG A 100 -1.76 17.02 7.61
C ARG A 100 -2.19 16.61 6.20
N ALA A 101 -2.52 17.60 5.36
CA ALA A 101 -2.97 17.35 3.99
C ALA A 101 -1.84 16.75 3.12
N ALA A 102 -0.61 17.25 3.26
CA ALA A 102 0.55 16.67 2.57
C ALA A 102 0.84 15.24 3.02
N LEU A 103 0.73 14.96 4.33
CA LEU A 103 0.93 13.60 4.86
C LEU A 103 -0.13 12.62 4.37
N LEU A 104 -1.40 13.02 4.36
CA LEU A 104 -2.51 12.23 3.81
C LEU A 104 -2.31 11.98 2.31
N ASN A 105 -1.89 13.01 1.56
CA ASN A 105 -1.60 12.86 0.13
C ASN A 105 -0.46 11.88 -0.10
N ALA A 106 0.63 12.00 0.66
CA ALA A 106 1.77 11.11 0.57
C ALA A 106 1.40 9.65 0.89
N ARG A 107 0.65 9.42 1.97
CA ARG A 107 0.22 8.07 2.37
C ARG A 107 -0.66 7.40 1.32
N SER A 108 -1.46 8.16 0.57
CA SER A 108 -2.34 7.60 -0.48
C SER A 108 -1.62 7.24 -1.79
N LYS A 109 -0.38 7.72 -1.98
CA LYS A 109 0.41 7.57 -3.22
C LYS A 109 1.65 6.70 -3.02
N VAL A 110 2.02 6.43 -1.77
CA VAL A 110 3.16 5.60 -1.44
C VAL A 110 2.92 4.17 -1.92
N THR A 111 3.98 3.51 -2.38
CA THR A 111 3.98 2.08 -2.60
C THR A 111 3.78 1.36 -1.27
N GLU A 112 2.83 0.45 -1.28
CA GLU A 112 2.55 -0.47 -0.19
C GLU A 112 3.24 -1.82 -0.44
N TYR A 113 3.58 -2.52 0.63
CA TYR A 113 4.18 -3.85 0.63
C TYR A 113 3.29 -4.86 1.36
N ALA A 114 3.64 -6.15 1.29
CA ALA A 114 2.81 -7.27 1.71
C ALA A 114 1.58 -7.43 0.81
N PHE A 115 1.81 -7.39 -0.50
CA PHE A 115 0.78 -7.72 -1.48
C PHE A 115 0.30 -9.16 -1.26
N ASP A 116 -1.01 -9.34 -1.20
CA ASP A 116 -1.69 -10.63 -1.15
C ASP A 116 -2.55 -10.78 -2.41
N ALA A 117 -2.20 -11.73 -3.26
CA ALA A 117 -2.95 -11.99 -4.49
C ALA A 117 -4.35 -12.57 -4.23
N GLU A 118 -4.56 -13.24 -3.09
CA GLU A 118 -5.87 -13.79 -2.69
C GLU A 118 -6.78 -12.68 -2.14
N ASN A 119 -6.20 -11.70 -1.45
CA ASN A 119 -6.90 -10.57 -0.85
C ASN A 119 -6.25 -9.23 -1.24
N PRO A 120 -6.28 -8.84 -2.54
CA PRO A 120 -5.52 -7.69 -3.04
C PRO A 120 -5.99 -6.32 -2.52
N ASN A 121 -7.11 -6.28 -1.81
CA ASN A 121 -7.66 -5.09 -1.17
C ASN A 121 -7.53 -5.09 0.36
N ASP A 122 -6.91 -6.12 0.94
CA ASP A 122 -6.64 -6.11 2.38
C ASP A 122 -5.66 -4.97 2.71
N PRO A 123 -5.89 -4.24 3.82
CA PRO A 123 -5.01 -3.15 4.19
C PRO A 123 -3.62 -3.68 4.48
N THR A 124 -2.65 -3.12 3.77
CA THR A 124 -1.25 -3.37 4.07
C THR A 124 -0.82 -2.56 5.29
N LEU A 125 0.16 -3.10 6.01
CA LEU A 125 0.72 -2.46 7.19
C LEU A 125 2.05 -1.76 6.91
N LEU A 126 2.63 -2.02 5.74
CA LEU A 126 3.99 -1.66 5.38
C LEU A 126 3.96 -0.76 4.15
N ILE A 127 4.68 0.35 4.21
CA ILE A 127 4.85 1.28 3.09
C ILE A 127 6.33 1.49 2.78
N ASP A 128 6.64 2.00 1.59
CA ASP A 128 7.99 2.44 1.26
C ASP A 128 8.32 3.77 1.96
N LEU A 129 9.28 3.73 2.91
CA LEU A 129 9.67 4.86 3.73
C LEU A 129 10.24 6.02 2.90
N GLY A 130 11.10 5.70 1.94
CA GLY A 130 11.77 6.70 1.12
C GLY A 130 10.80 7.41 0.18
N GLN A 131 9.90 6.67 -0.47
CA GLN A 131 8.89 7.23 -1.35
C GLN A 131 7.85 8.02 -0.55
N PHE A 132 7.47 7.58 0.66
CA PHE A 132 6.61 8.37 1.53
C PHE A 132 7.22 9.76 1.79
N ALA A 133 8.48 9.79 2.23
CA ALA A 133 9.21 11.05 2.44
C ALA A 133 9.31 11.87 1.15
N GLN A 134 9.58 11.24 0.01
CA GLN A 134 9.63 11.91 -1.29
C GLN A 134 8.29 12.58 -1.64
N GLN A 135 7.16 11.89 -1.42
CA GLN A 135 5.83 12.44 -1.67
C GLN A 135 5.51 13.60 -0.71
N VAL A 136 5.91 13.51 0.56
CA VAL A 136 5.76 14.62 1.52
C VAL A 136 6.56 15.83 1.04
N ALA A 137 7.83 15.65 0.67
CA ALA A 137 8.68 16.74 0.18
C ALA A 137 8.11 17.45 -1.06
N GLN A 138 7.43 16.72 -1.94
CA GLN A 138 6.84 17.25 -3.17
C GLN A 138 5.52 18.00 -2.94
N THR A 139 4.83 17.75 -1.84
CA THR A 139 3.44 18.20 -1.63
C THR A 139 3.28 19.19 -0.49
N THR A 140 4.16 19.16 0.50
CA THR A 140 4.08 20.08 1.64
C THR A 140 4.39 21.52 1.25
N ARG A 141 3.72 22.46 1.91
CA ARG A 141 4.02 23.89 1.79
C ARG A 141 5.03 24.38 2.83
N ASP A 142 5.38 23.53 3.80
CA ASP A 142 6.34 23.85 4.84
C ASP A 142 7.77 23.49 4.37
N SER A 143 8.60 24.52 4.18
CA SER A 143 9.98 24.34 3.73
C SER A 143 10.85 23.52 4.69
N SER A 144 10.55 23.53 6.00
CA SER A 144 11.29 22.74 6.99
C SER A 144 10.94 21.26 6.88
N VAL A 145 9.65 20.94 6.69
CA VAL A 145 9.17 19.59 6.41
C VAL A 145 9.75 19.08 5.09
N ALA A 146 9.73 19.91 4.04
CA ALA A 146 10.30 19.53 2.74
C ALA A 146 11.81 19.24 2.82
N ALA A 147 12.56 20.05 3.56
CA ALA A 147 14.00 19.83 3.75
C ALA A 147 14.28 18.54 4.53
N ALA A 148 13.57 18.30 5.63
CA ALA A 148 13.74 17.09 6.44
C ALA A 148 13.33 15.82 5.68
N ALA A 149 12.25 15.89 4.90
CA ALA A 149 11.80 14.80 4.05
C ALA A 149 12.83 14.47 2.95
N ASN A 150 13.42 15.48 2.30
CA ASN A 150 14.51 15.26 1.34
C ASN A 150 15.77 14.68 1.99
N ALA A 151 16.10 15.06 3.22
CA ALA A 151 17.20 14.46 3.97
C ALA A 151 16.96 12.97 4.25
N LEU A 152 15.74 12.60 4.62
CA LEU A 152 15.33 11.21 4.81
C LEU A 152 15.42 10.41 3.49
N VAL A 153 14.92 10.96 2.38
CA VAL A 153 15.10 10.36 1.03
C VAL A 153 16.58 10.11 0.73
N GLY A 154 17.44 11.09 1.01
CA GLY A 154 18.89 10.97 0.81
C GLY A 154 19.54 9.90 1.69
N ALA A 155 19.06 9.70 2.91
CA ALA A 155 19.56 8.66 3.81
C ALA A 155 19.07 7.25 3.38
N VAL A 156 17.82 7.12 2.93
CA VAL A 156 17.30 5.86 2.36
C VAL A 156 18.12 5.45 1.12
N ASN A 157 18.40 6.38 0.21
CA ASN A 157 19.23 6.09 -0.97
C ASN A 157 20.69 5.72 -0.63
N ARG A 158 21.20 6.15 0.54
CA ARG A 158 22.55 5.80 0.99
C ARG A 158 22.63 4.44 1.66
N ILE A 159 21.59 4.04 2.39
CA ILE A 159 21.54 2.70 3.00
C ILE A 159 21.21 1.62 1.97
N VAL A 160 20.36 1.89 0.96
CA VAL A 160 20.02 0.94 -0.09
C VAL A 160 21.13 0.90 -1.14
N ILE A 161 21.92 -0.17 -1.15
CA ILE A 161 23.05 -0.37 -2.07
C ILE A 161 22.54 -0.59 -3.51
N ALA A 162 21.57 -1.49 -3.63
CA ALA A 162 20.93 -1.90 -4.88
C ALA A 162 19.52 -2.42 -4.56
N LYS A 163 18.64 -2.33 -5.55
CA LYS A 163 17.27 -2.84 -5.47
C LYS A 163 16.80 -3.35 -6.82
N SER A 164 15.92 -4.34 -6.77
CA SER A 164 15.25 -4.98 -7.89
C SER A 164 13.75 -4.86 -7.64
N LEU A 165 13.03 -4.19 -8.56
CA LEU A 165 11.63 -3.80 -8.37
C LEU A 165 10.78 -4.23 -9.55
N GLY A 166 9.59 -4.76 -9.26
CA GLY A 166 8.58 -5.03 -10.26
C GLY A 166 7.91 -3.75 -10.76
N SER A 167 7.22 -3.85 -11.90
CA SER A 167 6.62 -2.69 -12.57
C SER A 167 5.61 -1.91 -11.71
N ALA A 168 4.87 -2.58 -10.83
CA ALA A 168 3.93 -1.96 -9.91
C ALA A 168 4.62 -1.25 -8.73
N LYS A 169 5.86 -1.64 -8.41
CA LYS A 169 6.67 -1.09 -7.31
C LYS A 169 7.77 -0.13 -7.78
N ARG A 170 7.81 0.24 -9.06
CA ARG A 170 8.90 1.02 -9.68
C ARG A 170 9.24 2.37 -9.01
N ALA A 171 8.27 2.94 -8.29
CA ALA A 171 8.44 4.22 -7.59
C ALA A 171 9.07 4.06 -6.18
N ALA A 172 9.16 2.83 -5.68
CA ALA A 172 9.67 2.53 -4.35
C ALA A 172 11.17 2.81 -4.22
N LEU A 173 11.60 3.20 -3.02
CA LEU A 173 13.01 3.31 -2.67
C LEU A 173 13.61 2.00 -2.15
N GLY A 174 12.78 1.00 -1.86
CA GLY A 174 13.18 -0.36 -1.51
C GLY A 174 13.43 -0.56 -0.03
N LEU A 175 12.79 0.24 0.84
CA LEU A 175 12.89 0.07 2.29
C LEU A 175 11.52 0.25 2.93
N SER A 176 11.00 -0.81 3.53
CA SER A 176 9.69 -0.77 4.18
C SER A 176 9.74 -0.15 5.58
N VAL A 177 8.59 0.35 6.02
CA VAL A 177 8.34 0.78 7.40
C VAL A 177 6.89 0.48 7.76
N TYR A 178 6.63 0.14 9.03
CA TYR A 178 5.26 -0.02 9.54
C TYR A 178 4.55 1.34 9.60
N MET A 179 3.48 1.46 8.82
CA MET A 179 2.57 2.60 8.82
C MET A 179 1.19 2.14 8.34
N PRO A 180 0.40 1.49 9.21
CA PRO A 180 -0.93 1.03 8.85
C PRO A 180 -1.79 2.21 8.42
N ASN A 181 -2.55 2.01 7.33
CA ASN A 181 -3.47 3.02 6.83
C ASN A 181 -4.61 3.25 7.83
N ASP A 182 -5.22 2.15 8.31
CA ASP A 182 -6.19 2.16 9.40
C ASP A 182 -5.60 1.66 10.72
N PRO A 183 -5.25 2.59 11.62
CA PRO A 183 -4.80 2.22 12.97
C PRO A 183 -5.90 1.61 13.84
N LYS A 184 -7.18 1.73 13.44
CA LYS A 184 -8.32 1.10 14.13
C LYS A 184 -8.64 -0.28 13.58
N SER A 185 -7.99 -0.72 12.51
CA SER A 185 -8.18 -2.07 11.98
C SER A 185 -7.81 -3.08 13.07
N ARG A 186 -8.52 -4.22 13.11
CA ARG A 186 -8.25 -5.28 14.09
C ARG A 186 -6.79 -5.73 14.03
N LEU A 187 -6.23 -5.81 12.83
CA LEU A 187 -4.85 -6.20 12.58
C LEU A 187 -3.86 -5.16 13.13
N ALA A 188 -4.06 -3.87 12.82
CA ALA A 188 -3.21 -2.80 13.36
C ALA A 188 -3.31 -2.72 14.89
N GLY A 189 -4.53 -2.81 15.45
CA GLY A 189 -4.74 -2.80 16.90
C GLY A 189 -4.06 -3.95 17.62
N ALA A 190 -4.06 -5.16 17.03
CA ALA A 190 -3.37 -6.33 17.58
C ALA A 190 -1.84 -6.15 17.60
N LEU A 191 -1.29 -5.54 16.55
CA LEU A 191 0.16 -5.41 16.36
C LEU A 191 0.76 -4.15 16.98
N LYS A 192 -0.03 -3.09 17.20
CA LYS A 192 0.43 -1.82 17.79
C LYS A 192 1.19 -2.01 19.10
N ASN A 193 0.63 -2.83 19.99
CA ASN A 193 1.24 -3.14 21.27
C ASN A 193 2.60 -3.86 21.12
N ALA A 194 2.71 -4.77 20.16
CA ALA A 194 3.95 -5.47 19.87
C ALA A 194 4.98 -4.52 19.26
N TYR A 195 4.57 -3.67 18.30
CA TYR A 195 5.41 -2.65 17.71
C TYR A 195 6.01 -1.72 18.77
N GLU A 196 5.19 -1.21 19.70
CA GLU A 196 5.65 -0.27 20.71
C GLU A 196 6.55 -0.90 21.77
N ARG A 197 6.37 -2.19 22.09
CA ARG A 197 7.05 -2.84 23.24
C ARG A 197 8.13 -3.84 22.90
N ALA A 198 8.07 -4.48 21.74
CA ALA A 198 8.96 -5.59 21.39
C ALA A 198 10.11 -5.18 20.47
N LEU A 199 9.97 -4.12 19.66
CA LEU A 199 10.98 -3.72 18.70
C LEU A 199 12.08 -2.86 19.32
N VAL A 200 13.35 -3.18 19.03
CA VAL A 200 14.54 -2.40 19.37
C VAL A 200 14.47 -0.99 18.78
N MET A 201 13.84 -0.83 17.62
CA MET A 201 13.62 0.47 16.98
C MET A 201 12.70 1.40 17.81
N SER A 202 11.73 0.85 18.55
CA SER A 202 10.70 1.65 19.24
C SER A 202 11.25 2.66 20.26
N PRO A 203 12.24 2.31 21.11
CA PRO A 203 12.88 3.29 21.99
C PRO A 203 14.06 4.03 21.35
N ARG A 204 14.53 3.62 20.16
CA ARG A 204 15.74 4.16 19.50
C ARG A 204 15.46 5.09 18.32
N SER A 205 14.19 5.33 18.02
CA SER A 205 13.75 6.23 16.96
C SER A 205 12.47 6.97 17.37
N GLN A 206 12.19 8.07 16.68
CA GLN A 206 10.98 8.85 16.84
C GLN A 206 9.82 8.32 16.00
N TRP A 207 9.97 7.21 15.27
CA TRP A 207 8.89 6.72 14.42
C TRP A 207 7.62 6.35 15.20
N LYS A 208 7.75 5.83 16.43
CA LYS A 208 6.61 5.64 17.33
C LYS A 208 5.89 6.96 17.63
N THR A 209 6.64 8.04 17.81
CA THR A 209 6.07 9.40 18.00
C THR A 209 5.31 9.83 16.75
N PHE A 210 5.86 9.59 15.56
CA PHE A 210 5.17 9.84 14.30
C PHE A 210 3.88 9.03 14.18
N LEU A 211 3.89 7.72 14.48
CA LEU A 211 2.69 6.89 14.44
C LEU A 211 1.60 7.43 15.37
N ARG A 212 1.95 7.83 16.60
CA ARG A 212 0.99 8.43 17.54
C ARG A 212 0.41 9.76 17.03
N PHE A 213 1.26 10.61 16.43
CA PHE A 213 0.82 11.83 15.77
C PHE A 213 -0.09 11.54 14.57
N TRP A 214 0.30 10.59 13.72
CA TRP A 214 -0.49 10.15 12.58
C TRP A 214 -1.89 9.71 13.01
N GLU A 215 -1.98 8.82 13.99
CA GLU A 215 -3.27 8.30 14.49
C GLU A 215 -4.10 9.39 15.20
N GLY A 216 -3.47 10.16 16.06
CA GLY A 216 -4.13 11.10 16.97
C GLY A 216 -4.50 12.44 16.33
N GLU A 217 -3.74 12.89 15.32
CA GLU A 217 -3.82 14.25 14.78
C GLU A 217 -4.04 14.31 13.26
N VAL A 218 -3.53 13.32 12.50
CA VAL A 218 -3.66 13.33 11.03
C VAL A 218 -4.90 12.56 10.62
N VAL A 219 -4.97 11.28 10.94
CA VAL A 219 -6.09 10.39 10.62
C VAL A 219 -7.38 10.84 11.30
N SER A 220 -7.30 11.28 12.56
CA SER A 220 -8.44 11.81 13.30
C SER A 220 -9.04 13.09 12.69
N SER A 221 -8.23 13.86 11.94
CA SER A 221 -8.67 15.08 11.26
C SER A 221 -9.42 14.81 9.97
N VAL A 222 -9.33 13.59 9.43
CA VAL A 222 -10.03 13.20 8.22
C VAL A 222 -11.52 13.10 8.50
N GLN A 223 -12.28 14.03 7.93
CA GLN A 223 -13.72 13.87 7.87
C GLN A 223 -14.08 12.83 6.81
N PRO A 224 -15.07 11.96 7.07
CA PRO A 224 -15.65 11.11 6.03
C PRO A 224 -16.05 11.98 4.83
N LEU A 225 -15.66 11.58 3.62
CA LEU A 225 -16.07 12.26 2.39
C LEU A 225 -17.61 12.26 2.29
N GLY A 226 -18.20 13.33 1.77
CA GLY A 226 -19.62 13.29 1.45
C GLY A 226 -19.81 12.49 0.17
N VAL A 227 -20.54 11.37 0.19
CA VAL A 227 -20.85 10.61 -1.02
C VAL A 227 -22.32 10.75 -1.34
N ARG A 228 -22.65 11.17 -2.56
CA ARG A 228 -24.04 11.23 -3.02
C ARG A 228 -24.16 10.49 -4.34
N ILE A 229 -24.95 9.41 -4.36
CA ILE A 229 -25.37 8.81 -5.62
C ILE A 229 -26.14 9.88 -6.40
N THR A 230 -25.67 10.18 -7.60
CA THR A 230 -26.22 11.23 -8.46
C THR A 230 -27.06 10.63 -9.58
N GLU A 231 -26.76 9.42 -10.02
CA GLU A 231 -27.49 8.76 -11.08
C GLU A 231 -27.40 7.25 -10.95
N THR A 232 -28.46 6.58 -11.39
CA THR A 232 -28.48 5.14 -11.55
C THR A 232 -29.24 4.78 -12.83
N LEU A 233 -28.61 4.06 -13.76
CA LEU A 233 -29.14 3.76 -15.08
C LEU A 233 -29.15 2.25 -15.34
N ASN A 234 -30.18 1.75 -16.02
CA ASN A 234 -30.27 0.39 -16.59
C ASN A 234 -29.97 -0.78 -15.62
N LEU A 235 -30.21 -0.54 -14.34
CA LEU A 235 -30.07 -1.42 -13.19
C LEU A 235 -30.95 -2.68 -13.20
N ARG A 236 -31.71 -2.93 -14.25
CA ARG A 236 -32.71 -4.01 -14.29
C ARG A 236 -32.39 -5.10 -15.30
N ASP A 237 -31.71 -4.77 -16.40
CA ASP A 237 -31.40 -5.72 -17.47
C ASP A 237 -30.13 -5.28 -18.25
N PRO A 238 -28.97 -5.22 -17.59
CA PRO A 238 -27.75 -4.78 -18.23
C PRO A 238 -27.27 -5.80 -19.26
N SER A 239 -26.67 -5.31 -20.33
CA SER A 239 -26.05 -6.13 -21.36
C SER A 239 -24.81 -5.43 -21.92
N ASP A 240 -24.01 -6.16 -22.70
CA ASP A 240 -22.85 -5.60 -23.42
C ASP A 240 -23.18 -4.38 -24.29
N ARG A 241 -24.43 -4.24 -24.71
CA ARG A 241 -24.91 -3.13 -25.55
C ARG A 241 -25.64 -2.04 -24.77
N ASP A 242 -25.99 -2.32 -23.52
CA ASP A 242 -26.74 -1.42 -22.65
C ASP A 242 -26.34 -1.67 -21.19
N PRO A 243 -25.16 -1.20 -20.75
CA PRO A 243 -24.65 -1.48 -19.42
C PRO A 243 -25.46 -0.77 -18.33
N ALA A 244 -25.48 -1.35 -17.13
CA ALA A 244 -25.94 -0.63 -15.95
C ALA A 244 -24.86 0.37 -15.53
N SER A 245 -25.28 1.57 -15.14
CA SER A 245 -24.36 2.61 -14.69
C SER A 245 -24.75 3.16 -13.33
N ILE A 246 -23.74 3.46 -12.52
CA ILE A 246 -23.88 4.25 -11.30
C ILE A 246 -23.00 5.46 -11.41
N SER A 247 -23.57 6.61 -11.14
CA SER A 247 -22.79 7.82 -10.92
C SER A 247 -22.96 8.32 -9.50
N PHE A 248 -21.87 8.84 -8.94
CA PHE A 248 -21.87 9.46 -7.62
C PHE A 248 -20.93 10.67 -7.60
N ALA A 249 -21.31 11.64 -6.78
CA ALA A 249 -20.51 12.82 -6.49
C ALA A 249 -19.81 12.67 -5.14
N VAL A 250 -18.56 13.13 -5.09
CA VAL A 250 -17.74 13.16 -3.88
C VAL A 250 -17.54 14.59 -3.43
N ASN A 251 -17.95 14.88 -2.20
CA ASN A 251 -17.66 16.14 -1.51
C ASN A 251 -16.41 15.94 -0.64
N GLY A 252 -15.27 16.34 -1.18
CA GLY A 252 -13.93 16.24 -0.59
C GLY A 252 -12.91 15.72 -1.61
N SER A 253 -11.70 15.39 -1.15
CA SER A 253 -10.62 14.91 -2.02
C SER A 253 -10.51 13.39 -1.96
N ALA A 254 -10.94 12.71 -3.02
CA ALA A 254 -10.65 11.29 -3.25
C ALA A 254 -9.46 11.16 -4.21
N ASN A 255 -8.57 10.20 -3.92
CA ASN A 255 -7.43 9.84 -4.78
C ASN A 255 -7.65 8.50 -5.49
N ARG A 256 -8.59 7.69 -5.01
CA ARG A 256 -9.06 6.50 -5.70
C ARG A 256 -10.56 6.30 -5.48
N THR A 257 -11.22 5.70 -6.45
CA THR A 257 -12.58 5.20 -6.32
C THR A 257 -12.57 3.71 -6.67
N TYR A 258 -13.36 2.92 -5.96
CA TYR A 258 -13.42 1.47 -6.06
C TYR A 258 -14.88 1.02 -6.08
N GLY A 259 -15.20 0.00 -6.87
CA GLY A 259 -16.53 -0.59 -6.91
C GLY A 259 -16.51 -2.12 -6.81
N GLU A 260 -17.54 -2.69 -6.18
CA GLU A 260 -17.66 -4.13 -5.93
C GLU A 260 -19.09 -4.66 -6.10
N LEU A 261 -19.18 -5.98 -6.32
CA LEU A 261 -20.42 -6.74 -6.36
C LEU A 261 -20.58 -7.51 -5.06
N ALA A 262 -21.71 -7.33 -4.35
CA ALA A 262 -22.00 -8.00 -3.08
C ALA A 262 -23.49 -8.33 -2.88
N GLN A 263 -23.79 -9.28 -2.00
CA GLN A 263 -25.13 -9.56 -1.45
C GLN A 263 -25.21 -9.10 0.00
N VAL A 264 -26.30 -8.40 0.36
CA VAL A 264 -26.59 -8.11 1.76
C VAL A 264 -27.09 -9.34 2.51
N GLN A 265 -26.49 -9.62 3.67
CA GLN A 265 -26.95 -10.65 4.61
C GLN A 265 -27.58 -10.08 5.90
N GLY A 266 -27.63 -8.75 6.04
CA GLY A 266 -28.25 -8.07 7.18
C GLY A 266 -28.05 -6.55 7.14
N ARG A 267 -28.43 -5.83 8.20
CA ARG A 267 -28.33 -4.35 8.22
C ARG A 267 -26.90 -3.78 8.03
N ARG A 268 -25.87 -4.60 8.20
CA ARG A 268 -24.44 -4.23 8.07
C ARG A 268 -23.54 -5.37 7.58
N ASP A 269 -24.11 -6.48 7.11
CA ASP A 269 -23.34 -7.63 6.62
C ASP A 269 -23.45 -7.73 5.10
N LEU A 270 -22.29 -7.81 4.46
CA LEU A 270 -22.13 -7.92 3.00
C LEU A 270 -21.32 -9.19 2.71
N LYS A 271 -21.85 -10.05 1.84
CA LYS A 271 -21.10 -11.10 1.17
C LYS A 271 -20.59 -10.55 -0.15
N VAL A 272 -19.31 -10.20 -0.21
CA VAL A 272 -18.66 -9.72 -1.44
C VAL A 272 -18.43 -10.90 -2.39
N PHE A 273 -18.78 -10.71 -3.65
CA PHE A 273 -18.64 -11.70 -4.71
C PHE A 273 -17.47 -11.38 -5.64
N GLY A 274 -17.14 -10.10 -5.83
CA GLY A 274 -16.00 -9.71 -6.65
C GLY A 274 -15.87 -8.20 -6.81
N HIS A 275 -14.73 -7.80 -7.38
CA HIS A 275 -14.36 -6.40 -7.61
C HIS A 275 -14.72 -6.01 -9.03
N LEU A 276 -15.35 -4.85 -9.22
CA LEU A 276 -15.74 -4.35 -10.54
C LEU A 276 -14.63 -3.50 -11.14
N TYR A 277 -14.13 -2.50 -10.40
CA TYR A 277 -13.10 -1.59 -10.91
C TYR A 277 -12.44 -0.73 -9.82
N LEU A 278 -11.16 -0.41 -9.97
CA LEU A 278 -10.42 0.59 -9.18
C LEU A 278 -9.93 1.72 -10.11
N GLN A 279 -10.45 2.93 -9.94
CA GLN A 279 -10.05 4.11 -10.74
C GLN A 279 -9.26 5.09 -9.88
N PRO A 280 -8.18 5.70 -10.42
CA PRO A 280 -7.63 6.92 -9.83
C PRO A 280 -8.71 8.00 -9.78
N ALA A 281 -8.84 8.66 -8.63
CA ALA A 281 -9.69 9.83 -8.49
C ALA A 281 -8.83 11.09 -8.46
N SER A 282 -9.35 12.19 -8.97
CA SER A 282 -8.66 13.49 -8.96
C SER A 282 -9.50 14.54 -8.24
N GLY A 283 -9.56 14.45 -6.91
CA GLY A 283 -10.21 15.44 -6.06
C GLY A 283 -11.73 15.31 -5.99
N ASN A 284 -12.42 16.44 -5.86
CA ASN A 284 -13.88 16.53 -5.94
C ASN A 284 -14.31 16.23 -7.39
N GLY A 285 -15.30 15.37 -7.57
CA GLY A 285 -15.82 15.08 -8.89
C GLY A 285 -17.01 14.16 -8.92
N GLN A 286 -17.52 14.00 -10.14
CA GLN A 286 -18.49 13.00 -10.53
C GLN A 286 -17.72 11.79 -11.07
N PHE A 287 -18.07 10.61 -10.61
CA PHE A 287 -17.46 9.36 -11.04
C PHE A 287 -18.57 8.41 -11.50
N THR A 288 -18.28 7.62 -12.53
CA THR A 288 -19.24 6.70 -13.15
C THR A 288 -18.60 5.33 -13.34
N TYR A 289 -19.34 4.29 -12.96
CA TYR A 289 -18.97 2.90 -13.19
C TYR A 289 -20.00 2.25 -14.10
N ASP A 290 -19.53 1.69 -15.22
CA ASP A 290 -20.34 0.93 -16.15
C ASP A 290 -20.13 -0.56 -15.94
N TRP A 291 -21.22 -1.32 -15.94
CA TRP A 291 -21.22 -2.77 -15.86
C TRP A 291 -22.03 -3.37 -17.00
N ASP A 292 -21.40 -4.23 -17.80
CA ASP A 292 -21.95 -4.84 -19.01
C ASP A 292 -22.92 -6.00 -18.75
N GLY A 293 -23.27 -6.28 -17.50
CA GLY A 293 -24.20 -7.36 -17.13
C GLY A 293 -23.59 -8.76 -17.23
N ARG A 294 -22.32 -8.90 -17.61
CA ARG A 294 -21.64 -10.19 -17.60
C ARG A 294 -21.30 -10.56 -16.16
N TRP A 295 -21.72 -11.76 -15.77
CA TRP A 295 -21.38 -12.34 -14.49
C TRP A 295 -19.93 -12.84 -14.53
N TYR A 296 -19.16 -12.55 -13.49
CA TYR A 296 -18.00 -13.37 -13.18
C TYR A 296 -18.53 -14.75 -12.80
N GLU A 297 -18.03 -15.82 -13.44
CA GLU A 297 -18.35 -17.19 -13.03
C GLU A 297 -17.81 -17.43 -11.61
N ILE A 298 -18.64 -17.16 -10.61
CA ILE A 298 -18.33 -17.44 -9.22
C ILE A 298 -19.04 -18.74 -8.90
N SER A 299 -18.25 -19.81 -8.75
CA SER A 299 -18.74 -21.14 -8.41
C SER A 299 -19.63 -21.10 -7.17
N ALA A 300 -20.78 -21.78 -7.28
CA ALA A 300 -21.86 -21.95 -6.29
C ALA A 300 -22.90 -20.81 -6.27
N GLY A 301 -23.93 -20.99 -7.10
CA GLY A 301 -25.05 -20.07 -7.29
C GLY A 301 -25.71 -19.59 -5.99
N THR A 302 -25.74 -18.27 -5.83
CA THR A 302 -26.69 -17.53 -4.99
C THR A 302 -26.84 -16.10 -5.56
N SER A 303 -28.04 -15.53 -5.46
CA SER A 303 -28.44 -14.23 -6.04
C SER A 303 -27.89 -13.02 -5.27
N SER A 304 -27.81 -11.85 -5.92
CA SER A 304 -27.39 -10.57 -5.32
C SER A 304 -28.54 -9.58 -5.15
N ASP A 305 -28.59 -8.89 -3.99
CA ASP A 305 -29.44 -7.72 -3.70
C ASP A 305 -28.67 -6.70 -2.80
N PHE A 306 -28.65 -5.44 -3.27
CA PHE A 306 -28.45 -4.06 -2.72
C PHE A 306 -27.51 -3.64 -1.55
N PHE A 307 -26.48 -2.83 -1.87
CA PHE A 307 -25.72 -1.70 -1.23
C PHE A 307 -25.62 -1.39 0.28
N THR A 308 -24.40 -0.94 0.61
CA THR A 308 -24.10 0.34 1.30
C THR A 308 -22.82 0.98 0.75
N GLY A 309 -22.67 2.31 0.76
CA GLY A 309 -21.36 2.97 0.61
C GLY A 309 -20.75 3.19 1.98
N PHE A 310 -19.56 2.63 2.24
CA PHE A 310 -18.80 2.88 3.46
C PHE A 310 -17.39 3.35 3.11
N PHE A 311 -16.85 4.19 3.97
CA PHE A 311 -15.41 4.41 4.09
C PHE A 311 -14.80 3.08 4.52
N GLN A 312 -13.81 2.55 3.80
CA GLN A 312 -13.10 1.39 4.35
C GLN A 312 -12.45 1.82 5.68
N GLN A 313 -11.79 2.99 5.73
CA GLN A 313 -10.81 3.29 6.78
C GLN A 313 -10.62 4.81 7.02
N PRO A 314 -10.41 5.28 8.27
CA PRO A 314 -9.96 6.65 8.55
C PRO A 314 -8.59 6.91 7.93
N GLY A 315 -8.44 7.95 7.10
CA GLY A 315 -7.17 8.27 6.42
C GLY A 315 -7.16 7.91 4.93
N ASP A 316 -8.01 6.99 4.51
CA ASP A 316 -8.11 6.60 3.10
C ASP A 316 -8.82 7.66 2.27
N GLN A 317 -8.19 8.05 1.15
CA GLN A 317 -8.85 8.80 0.08
C GLN A 317 -9.40 7.84 -1.00
N LEU A 318 -9.78 6.62 -0.58
CA LEU A 318 -10.43 5.60 -1.40
C LEU A 318 -11.95 5.69 -1.19
N MET A 319 -12.69 5.78 -2.29
CA MET A 319 -14.14 5.97 -2.32
C MET A 319 -14.86 4.75 -2.86
N TYR A 320 -15.89 4.28 -2.17
CA TYR A 320 -16.66 3.09 -2.58
C TYR A 320 -17.89 3.49 -3.39
N ALA A 321 -18.09 2.82 -4.53
CA ALA A 321 -19.22 3.02 -5.42
C ALA A 321 -19.86 1.68 -5.75
N ASN A 322 -21.15 1.55 -5.43
CA ASN A 322 -21.87 0.29 -5.59
C ASN A 322 -23.05 0.47 -6.54
N ALA A 323 -23.58 -0.61 -7.13
CA ALA A 323 -24.65 -0.57 -8.14
C ALA A 323 -25.90 -1.42 -7.82
N VAL A 324 -27.07 -0.95 -8.27
CA VAL A 324 -28.37 -1.59 -8.02
C VAL A 324 -28.57 -2.64 -9.08
N TYR A 325 -28.90 -3.84 -8.64
CA TYR A 325 -29.48 -4.81 -9.53
C TYR A 325 -30.49 -5.66 -8.76
N THR A 326 -31.63 -5.91 -9.39
CA THR A 326 -32.63 -6.88 -8.92
C THR A 326 -32.92 -7.81 -10.10
N PRO A 327 -32.36 -9.03 -10.13
CA PRO A 327 -32.64 -9.99 -11.18
C PRO A 327 -34.09 -10.46 -11.15
N ARG A 328 -34.65 -10.81 -12.32
CA ARG A 328 -35.90 -11.58 -12.36
C ARG A 328 -35.66 -13.00 -11.85
N THR A 329 -36.59 -13.50 -11.04
CA THR A 329 -36.76 -14.95 -10.84
C THR A 329 -36.83 -15.59 -12.22
N PRO A 330 -36.06 -16.67 -12.51
CA PRO A 330 -36.19 -17.34 -13.79
C PRO A 330 -37.67 -17.70 -14.00
N PRO A 331 -38.24 -17.50 -15.21
CA PRO A 331 -39.61 -17.86 -15.48
C PRO A 331 -39.80 -19.31 -15.03
N LYS A 332 -40.85 -19.57 -14.23
CA LYS A 332 -41.28 -20.96 -13.99
C LYS A 332 -41.33 -21.62 -15.35
N ALA A 333 -40.59 -22.72 -15.52
CA ALA A 333 -40.71 -23.55 -16.71
C ALA A 333 -42.22 -23.79 -16.92
N MET A 334 -42.75 -23.27 -18.04
CA MET A 334 -44.09 -23.64 -18.47
C MET A 334 -44.06 -25.16 -18.64
N GLN A 335 -44.87 -25.86 -17.84
CA GLN A 335 -45.15 -27.28 -18.02
C GLN A 335 -45.87 -27.51 -19.34
#